data_AF-A0A495KSS1-F1
#
_entry.id   AF-A0A495KSS1-F1
#
_cell.length_a   1.000
_cell.length_b   1.000
_cell.length_c   1.000
_cell.angle_alpha   90.00
_cell.angle_beta   90.00
_cell.angle_gamma   90.00
#
_symmetry.space_group_name_H-M   'P 1'
#
loop_
_entity.id
_entity.type
_entity.pdbx_description
1 polymer ?
#
loop_
_entity_poly.entity_id
_entity_poly.type
_entity_poly.pdbx_seq_one_letter_code
_entity_poly.pdbx_strand_id
1 'polypeptide(L)'
;MMESLKEFVWDIIGYLIPGAFLLIVFNFCLDKREFEYDDFLIDWEVFGTSLVVIVSYVLGYLVYSFTKYKIYLQDRLIKFIIYLNYSRDNFITRFFKKRHSEEWKEQFKNSKLYEAAIAKLKVEYPTIDTMEINEVRNILMSKNPTQSETIYTFMFRSSIFDHVSTIFMLVLFIYLIQLFTSIELLKDDIQYKYIYLSMLISVPLLGNSKRFFFPKAMRIPFSNL
;
A
#
# COMPACT_ATOMS: atom_id res chain seq x y z
N MET A 1 -20.59 9.20 -17.89
CA MET A 1 -19.51 10.09 -18.39
C MET A 1 -18.82 10.86 -17.27
N MET A 2 -19.57 11.53 -16.37
CA MET A 2 -18.96 12.22 -15.22
C MET A 2 -18.33 11.25 -14.19
N GLU A 3 -18.99 10.12 -13.91
CA GLU A 3 -18.46 9.08 -12.99
C GLU A 3 -17.18 8.41 -13.54
N SER A 4 -17.19 8.05 -14.83
CA SER A 4 -16.00 7.49 -15.50
C SER A 4 -14.82 8.46 -15.54
N LEU A 5 -15.08 9.77 -15.68
CA LEU A 5 -14.03 10.79 -15.61
C LEU A 5 -13.48 10.90 -14.18
N LYS A 6 -14.35 10.84 -13.16
CA LYS A 6 -13.94 10.86 -11.76
C LYS A 6 -13.06 9.66 -11.42
N GLU A 7 -13.44 8.46 -11.84
CA GLU A 7 -12.64 7.23 -11.65
C GLU A 7 -11.27 7.34 -12.33
N PHE A 8 -11.23 7.82 -13.57
CA PHE A 8 -9.98 8.07 -14.29
C PHE A 8 -9.06 9.06 -13.56
N VAL A 9 -9.61 10.16 -13.04
CA VAL A 9 -8.85 11.15 -12.25
C VAL A 9 -8.32 10.53 -10.96
N TRP A 10 -9.10 9.70 -10.28
CA TRP A 10 -8.64 9.01 -9.07
C TRP A 10 -7.52 8.01 -9.35
N ASP A 11 -7.58 7.31 -10.47
CA ASP A 11 -6.49 6.42 -10.90
C ASP A 11 -5.21 7.22 -11.15
N ILE A 12 -5.29 8.35 -11.86
CA ILE A 12 -4.13 9.23 -12.09
C ILE A 12 -3.56 9.72 -10.76
N ILE A 13 -4.40 10.24 -9.87
CA ILE A 13 -3.99 10.75 -8.55
C ILE A 13 -3.34 9.63 -7.72
N GLY A 14 -3.87 8.42 -7.81
CA GLY A 14 -3.35 7.23 -7.13
C GLY A 14 -1.90 6.90 -7.46
N TYR A 15 -1.44 7.22 -8.68
CA TYR A 15 -0.04 7.09 -9.08
C TYR A 15 0.76 8.38 -8.86
N LEU A 16 0.18 9.54 -9.13
CA LEU A 16 0.89 10.82 -9.05
C LEU A 16 1.39 11.11 -7.63
N ILE A 17 0.56 10.86 -6.62
CA ILE A 17 0.91 11.13 -5.20
C ILE A 17 2.13 10.32 -4.74
N PRO A 18 2.16 8.97 -4.85
CA PRO A 18 3.32 8.20 -4.38
C PRO A 18 4.60 8.52 -5.16
N GLY A 19 4.51 8.84 -6.46
CA GLY A 19 5.69 9.23 -7.23
C GLY A 19 6.21 10.62 -6.85
N ALA A 20 5.32 11.60 -6.65
CA ALA A 20 5.71 12.90 -6.12
C ALA A 20 6.34 12.78 -4.73
N PHE A 21 5.78 11.93 -3.87
CA PHE A 21 6.36 11.68 -2.54
C PHE A 21 7.74 11.01 -2.64
N LEU A 22 7.94 10.07 -3.57
CA LEU A 22 9.26 9.48 -3.82
C LEU A 22 10.29 10.54 -4.23
N LEU A 23 9.93 11.47 -5.12
CA LEU A 23 10.80 12.58 -5.54
C LEU A 23 11.20 13.46 -4.35
N ILE A 24 10.23 13.83 -3.51
CA ILE A 24 10.49 14.64 -2.31
C ILE A 24 11.45 13.90 -1.37
N VAL A 25 11.18 12.63 -1.08
CA VAL A 25 12.01 11.84 -0.16
C VAL A 25 13.42 11.65 -0.71
N PHE A 26 13.55 11.33 -2.01
CA PHE A 26 14.88 11.18 -2.61
C PHE A 26 15.65 12.49 -2.63
N ASN A 27 15.02 13.59 -3.03
CA ASN A 27 15.70 14.88 -3.01
C ASN A 27 16.16 15.27 -1.60
N PHE A 28 15.36 14.95 -0.60
CA PHE A 28 15.71 15.19 0.79
C PHE A 28 16.93 14.35 1.23
N CYS A 29 16.99 13.06 0.86
CA CYS A 29 18.02 12.13 1.34
C CYS A 29 19.30 12.07 0.48
N LEU A 30 19.26 12.43 -0.80
CA LEU A 30 20.42 12.33 -1.69
C LEU A 30 21.50 13.34 -1.33
N ASP A 31 22.76 12.91 -1.38
CA ASP A 31 23.91 13.79 -1.24
C ASP A 31 24.16 14.53 -2.55
N LYS A 32 24.36 15.84 -2.47
CA LYS A 32 24.60 16.70 -3.65
C LYS A 32 26.03 16.53 -4.18
N ARG A 33 26.98 16.06 -3.35
CA ARG A 33 28.40 15.98 -3.70
C ARG A 33 28.69 15.06 -4.89
N GLU A 34 27.83 14.08 -5.15
CA GLU A 34 27.93 13.13 -6.26
C GLU A 34 27.29 13.64 -7.57
N PHE A 35 26.61 14.78 -7.55
CA PHE A 35 25.93 15.34 -8.73
C PHE A 35 26.58 16.69 -9.11
N GLU A 36 27.13 16.79 -10.32
CA GLU A 36 27.79 18.01 -10.84
C GLU A 36 26.85 19.22 -11.00
N TYR A 37 25.55 19.07 -10.76
CA TYR A 37 24.57 20.13 -10.87
C TYR A 37 24.16 20.65 -9.49
N ASP A 38 24.43 21.94 -9.27
CA ASP A 38 23.96 22.68 -8.11
C ASP A 38 22.42 22.72 -8.13
N ASP A 39 21.85 22.10 -7.11
CA ASP A 39 20.43 22.03 -6.79
C ASP A 39 19.58 21.09 -7.66
N PHE A 40 19.23 19.97 -7.00
CA PHE A 40 18.15 19.05 -7.35
C PHE A 40 18.49 18.00 -8.44
N LEU A 41 18.06 16.75 -8.21
CA LEU A 41 18.06 15.68 -9.23
C LEU A 41 17.29 16.07 -10.51
N ILE A 42 16.44 17.10 -10.41
CA ILE A 42 15.57 17.61 -11.45
C ILE A 42 15.66 19.14 -11.36
N ASP A 43 16.38 19.77 -12.28
CA ASP A 43 16.35 21.23 -12.44
C ASP A 43 14.91 21.65 -12.77
N TRP A 44 14.21 22.24 -11.81
CA TRP A 44 12.79 22.60 -11.92
C TRP A 44 12.53 23.75 -12.89
N GLU A 45 13.54 24.57 -13.17
CA GLU A 45 13.43 25.66 -14.16
C GLU A 45 13.53 25.10 -15.58
N VAL A 46 14.37 24.08 -15.78
CA VAL A 46 14.50 23.35 -17.06
C VAL A 46 13.36 22.34 -17.27
N PHE A 47 12.96 21.63 -16.21
CA PHE A 47 11.85 20.68 -16.21
C PHE A 47 10.53 21.44 -16.00
N GLY A 48 10.00 22.04 -17.06
CA GLY A 48 8.69 22.68 -17.04
C GLY A 48 7.62 21.82 -16.34
N THR A 49 6.65 22.45 -15.68
CA THR A 49 5.67 21.83 -14.77
C THR A 49 5.00 20.55 -15.27
N SER A 50 4.82 20.41 -16.59
CA SER A 50 4.23 19.20 -17.21
C SER A 50 5.14 17.96 -17.09
N LEU A 51 6.45 18.13 -17.15
CA LEU A 51 7.41 17.03 -17.10
C LEU A 51 7.48 16.42 -15.70
N VAL A 52 7.36 17.25 -14.65
CA VAL A 52 7.25 16.82 -13.25
C VAL A 52 6.06 15.89 -13.04
N VAL A 53 4.90 16.27 -13.59
CA VAL A 53 3.67 15.47 -13.51
C VAL A 53 3.87 14.11 -14.17
N ILE A 54 4.50 14.09 -15.35
CA ILE A 54 4.80 12.85 -16.09
C ILE A 54 5.78 11.97 -15.30
N VAL A 55 6.88 12.54 -14.81
CA VAL A 55 7.88 11.80 -14.01
C VAL A 55 7.26 11.27 -12.72
N SER A 56 6.46 12.07 -12.02
CA SER A 56 5.74 11.65 -10.82
C SER A 56 4.78 10.50 -11.13
N TYR A 57 4.06 10.55 -12.24
CA TYR A 57 3.16 9.47 -12.65
C TYR A 57 3.93 8.16 -12.91
N VAL A 58 5.03 8.23 -13.68
CA VAL A 58 5.89 7.06 -13.99
C VAL A 58 6.51 6.48 -12.73
N LEU A 59 7.10 7.31 -11.88
CA LEU A 59 7.67 6.88 -10.60
C LEU A 59 6.59 6.30 -9.67
N GLY A 60 5.38 6.86 -9.70
CA GLY A 60 4.22 6.33 -9.01
C GLY A 60 3.89 4.90 -9.40
N TYR A 61 3.90 4.62 -10.70
CA TYR A 61 3.71 3.27 -11.22
C TYR A 61 4.82 2.31 -10.79
N LEU A 62 6.08 2.76 -10.73
CA LEU A 62 7.19 1.98 -10.19
C LEU A 62 6.99 1.68 -8.69
N VAL A 63 6.62 2.68 -7.89
CA VAL A 63 6.32 2.50 -6.47
C VAL A 63 5.21 1.49 -6.29
N TYR A 64 4.13 1.60 -7.06
CA TYR A 64 3.02 0.64 -7.04
C TYR A 64 3.48 -0.78 -7.35
N SER A 65 4.32 -0.94 -8.37
CA SER A 65 4.88 -2.24 -8.76
C SER A 65 5.77 -2.84 -7.65
N PHE A 66 6.64 -2.03 -7.05
CA PHE A 66 7.45 -2.42 -5.91
C PHE A 66 6.61 -2.73 -4.68
N THR A 67 5.52 -2.02 -4.44
CA THR A 67 4.57 -2.32 -3.36
C THR A 67 3.95 -3.69 -3.54
N LYS A 68 3.48 -4.04 -4.75
CA LYS A 68 2.96 -5.38 -5.04
C LYS A 68 4.02 -6.46 -4.82
N TYR A 69 5.22 -6.24 -5.32
CA TYR A 69 6.33 -7.19 -5.18
C TYR A 69 6.75 -7.37 -3.70
N LYS A 70 6.82 -6.27 -2.94
CA LYS A 70 7.05 -6.29 -1.49
C LYS A 70 6.04 -7.18 -0.78
N ILE A 71 4.74 -6.98 -1.04
CA ILE A 71 3.68 -7.74 -0.38
C ILE A 71 3.79 -9.23 -0.72
N TYR A 72 4.04 -9.54 -1.99
CA TYR A 72 4.24 -10.91 -2.45
C TYR A 72 5.39 -11.61 -1.73
N LEU A 73 6.55 -10.96 -1.62
CA LEU A 73 7.70 -11.49 -0.89
C LEU A 73 7.37 -11.65 0.60
N GLN A 74 6.73 -10.67 1.21
CA GLN A 74 6.31 -10.72 2.61
C GLN A 74 5.39 -11.92 2.88
N ASP A 75 4.38 -12.15 2.04
CA ASP A 75 3.46 -13.27 2.20
C ASP A 75 4.14 -14.63 1.99
N ARG A 76 5.07 -14.73 1.04
CA ARG A 76 5.90 -15.93 0.86
C ARG A 76 6.75 -16.22 2.10
N LEU A 77 7.41 -15.20 2.66
CA LEU A 77 8.20 -15.33 3.88
C LEU A 77 7.32 -15.75 5.07
N ILE A 78 6.13 -15.15 5.22
CA ILE A 78 5.18 -15.53 6.26
C ILE A 78 4.76 -17.00 6.11
N LYS A 79 4.40 -17.44 4.90
CA LYS A 79 4.05 -18.86 4.65
C LYS A 79 5.21 -19.79 4.98
N PHE A 80 6.43 -19.42 4.61
CA PHE A 80 7.62 -20.18 4.94
C PHE A 80 7.86 -20.27 6.46
N ILE A 81 7.73 -19.16 7.19
CA ILE A 81 7.87 -19.14 8.66
C ILE A 81 6.79 -19.99 9.33
N ILE A 82 5.55 -19.95 8.84
CA ILE A 82 4.44 -20.78 9.32
C ILE A 82 4.72 -22.26 9.05
N TYR A 83 5.19 -22.60 7.84
CA TYR A 83 5.56 -23.96 7.47
C TYR A 83 6.68 -24.52 8.35
N LEU A 84 7.74 -23.75 8.60
CA LEU A 84 8.84 -24.18 9.47
C LEU A 84 8.39 -24.40 10.93
N ASN A 85 7.38 -23.67 11.39
CA ASN A 85 6.85 -23.76 12.74
C ASN A 85 5.55 -24.57 12.84
N TYR A 86 5.20 -25.34 11.81
CA TYR A 86 3.91 -26.04 11.68
C TYR A 86 3.58 -26.95 12.87
N SER A 87 4.59 -27.51 13.54
CA SER A 87 4.42 -28.42 14.68
C SER A 87 4.11 -27.72 16.02
N ARG A 88 4.17 -26.38 16.10
CA ARG A 88 3.99 -25.65 17.37
C ARG A 88 3.07 -24.45 17.17
N ASP A 89 1.84 -24.52 17.69
CA ASP A 89 0.94 -23.35 17.80
C ASP A 89 1.46 -22.35 18.85
N ASN A 90 2.55 -21.68 18.50
CA ASN A 90 3.24 -20.74 19.37
C ASN A 90 2.78 -19.30 19.10
N PHE A 91 3.17 -18.39 19.99
CA PHE A 91 2.90 -16.95 19.83
C PHE A 91 3.38 -16.42 18.46
N ILE A 92 4.52 -16.91 17.98
CA ILE A 92 5.15 -16.50 16.73
C ILE A 92 4.28 -16.84 15.52
N THR A 93 3.75 -18.07 15.42
CA THR A 93 2.90 -18.48 14.29
C THR A 93 1.60 -17.67 14.27
N ARG A 94 0.97 -17.46 15.42
CA ARG A 94 -0.22 -16.59 15.54
C ARG A 94 0.06 -15.14 15.15
N PHE A 95 1.21 -14.61 15.55
CA PHE A 95 1.62 -13.25 15.21
C PHE A 95 1.85 -13.07 13.70
N PHE A 96 2.55 -14.00 13.05
CA PHE A 96 2.79 -13.95 11.61
C PHE A 96 1.54 -14.26 10.78
N LYS A 97 0.67 -15.17 11.24
CA LYS A 97 -0.59 -15.47 10.57
C LYS A 97 -1.50 -14.23 10.49
N LYS A 98 -1.65 -13.49 11.59
CA LYS A 98 -2.38 -12.19 11.61
C LYS A 98 -1.83 -11.14 10.65
N ARG A 99 -0.59 -11.32 10.17
CA ARG A 99 0.10 -10.40 9.27
C ARG A 99 0.01 -10.79 7.79
N HIS A 100 -0.49 -12.00 7.50
CA HIS A 100 -0.70 -12.46 6.14
C HIS A 100 -1.80 -11.63 5.45
N SER A 101 -1.60 -11.29 4.18
CA SER A 101 -2.52 -10.42 3.42
C SER A 101 -3.95 -10.96 3.30
N GLU A 102 -4.12 -12.28 3.24
CA GLU A 102 -5.43 -12.93 3.07
C GLU A 102 -6.15 -13.31 4.38
N GLU A 103 -5.49 -13.17 5.54
CA GLU A 103 -6.06 -13.62 6.82
C GLU A 103 -7.40 -12.91 7.14
N TRP A 104 -7.52 -11.63 6.79
CA TRP A 104 -8.77 -10.89 7.01
C TRP A 104 -9.93 -11.46 6.17
N LYS A 105 -9.65 -12.03 4.98
CA LYS A 105 -10.64 -12.57 4.04
C LYS A 105 -11.28 -13.81 4.66
N GLU A 106 -10.46 -14.72 5.19
CA GLU A 106 -10.92 -15.92 5.90
C GLU A 106 -11.72 -15.57 7.15
N GLN A 107 -11.18 -14.67 8.00
CA GLN A 107 -11.88 -14.21 9.20
C GLN A 107 -13.21 -13.54 8.90
N PHE A 108 -13.30 -12.83 7.77
CA PHE A 108 -14.52 -12.14 7.39
C PHE A 108 -15.58 -13.10 6.84
N LYS A 109 -15.20 -14.08 6.02
CA LYS A 109 -16.14 -15.11 5.53
C LYS A 109 -16.81 -15.88 6.67
N ASN A 110 -16.08 -16.13 7.75
CA ASN A 110 -16.58 -16.83 8.94
C ASN A 110 -17.32 -15.90 9.93
N SER A 111 -17.63 -14.66 9.55
CA SER A 111 -18.30 -13.71 10.44
C SER A 111 -19.82 -13.73 10.26
N LYS A 112 -20.56 -13.55 11.36
CA LYS A 112 -22.03 -13.41 11.34
C LYS A 112 -22.52 -12.32 10.39
N LEU A 113 -21.72 -11.27 10.21
CA LEU A 113 -22.03 -10.18 9.29
C LEU A 113 -22.06 -10.65 7.83
N TYR A 114 -21.06 -11.43 7.43
CA TYR A 114 -21.00 -12.00 6.09
C TYR A 114 -22.12 -13.02 5.88
N GLU A 115 -22.35 -13.91 6.84
CA GLU A 115 -23.46 -14.88 6.79
C GLU A 115 -24.83 -14.20 6.62
N ALA A 116 -25.10 -13.14 7.38
CA ALA A 116 -26.35 -12.38 7.27
C ALA A 116 -26.49 -11.69 5.90
N ALA A 117 -25.39 -11.15 5.35
CA ALA A 117 -25.37 -10.55 4.02
C ALA A 117 -25.71 -11.54 2.92
N ILE A 118 -25.07 -12.71 2.96
CA ILE A 118 -25.29 -13.77 1.99
C ILE A 118 -26.72 -14.28 2.08
N ALA A 119 -27.25 -14.52 3.29
CA ALA A 119 -28.62 -14.96 3.48
C ALA A 119 -29.65 -13.97 2.88
N LYS A 120 -29.42 -12.66 3.03
CA LYS A 120 -30.29 -11.61 2.45
C LYS A 120 -30.21 -11.60 0.92
N LEU A 121 -29.01 -11.71 0.35
CA LEU A 121 -28.81 -11.65 -1.10
C LEU A 121 -29.19 -12.94 -1.82
N LYS A 122 -29.19 -14.09 -1.14
CA LYS A 122 -29.49 -15.40 -1.73
C LYS A 122 -30.89 -15.49 -2.34
N VAL A 123 -31.84 -14.67 -1.87
CA VAL A 123 -33.18 -14.54 -2.44
C VAL A 123 -33.14 -13.98 -3.86
N GLU A 124 -32.26 -13.01 -4.11
CA GLU A 124 -32.14 -12.32 -5.40
C GLU A 124 -31.07 -12.95 -6.31
N TYR A 125 -30.03 -13.55 -5.71
CA TYR A 125 -28.87 -14.13 -6.40
C TYR A 125 -28.64 -15.57 -5.91
N PRO A 126 -29.24 -16.58 -6.56
CA PRO A 126 -29.11 -17.98 -6.12
C PRO A 126 -27.67 -18.52 -6.11
N THR A 127 -26.78 -17.94 -6.93
CA THR A 127 -25.37 -18.34 -7.05
C THR A 127 -24.42 -17.58 -6.13
N ILE A 128 -24.94 -16.75 -5.21
CA ILE A 128 -24.15 -15.88 -4.31
C ILE A 128 -23.08 -16.64 -3.49
N ASP A 129 -23.33 -17.91 -3.16
CA ASP A 129 -22.41 -18.74 -2.36
C ASP A 129 -21.09 -19.05 -3.09
N THR A 130 -21.10 -18.98 -4.42
CA THR A 130 -19.92 -19.23 -5.26
C THR A 130 -19.12 -17.95 -5.56
N MET A 131 -19.67 -16.79 -5.23
CA MET A 131 -19.06 -15.50 -5.56
C MET A 131 -17.91 -15.16 -4.61
N GLU A 132 -16.91 -14.45 -5.14
CA GLU A 132 -15.87 -13.84 -4.35
C GLU A 132 -16.42 -12.68 -3.50
N ILE A 133 -15.76 -12.39 -2.37
CA ILE A 133 -16.15 -11.27 -1.48
C ILE A 133 -16.20 -9.95 -2.26
N ASN A 134 -15.30 -9.75 -3.23
CA ASN A 134 -15.28 -8.55 -4.07
C ASN A 134 -16.54 -8.42 -4.93
N GLU A 135 -17.04 -9.53 -5.47
CA GLU A 135 -18.25 -9.56 -6.30
C GLU A 135 -19.49 -9.27 -5.44
N VAL A 136 -19.60 -9.94 -4.28
CA VAL A 136 -20.67 -9.69 -3.31
C VAL A 136 -20.64 -8.24 -2.84
N ARG A 137 -19.45 -7.70 -2.56
CA ARG A 137 -19.25 -6.29 -2.20
C ARG A 137 -19.75 -5.36 -3.29
N ASN A 138 -19.43 -5.63 -4.55
CA ASN A 138 -19.86 -4.78 -5.68
C ASN A 138 -21.39 -4.76 -5.81
N ILE A 139 -22.06 -5.91 -5.61
CA ILE A 139 -23.52 -5.99 -5.56
C ILE A 139 -24.06 -5.09 -4.44
N LEU A 140 -23.51 -5.20 -3.22
CA LEU A 140 -23.94 -4.39 -2.09
C LEU A 140 -23.70 -2.88 -2.29
N MET A 141 -22.56 -2.51 -2.90
CA MET A 141 -22.26 -1.12 -3.24
C MET A 141 -23.23 -0.56 -4.27
N SER A 142 -23.64 -1.36 -5.26
CA SER A 142 -24.64 -0.93 -6.25
C SER A 142 -26.00 -0.60 -5.61
N LYS A 143 -26.34 -1.27 -4.50
CA LYS A 143 -27.57 -1.02 -3.74
C LYS A 143 -27.50 0.19 -2.81
N ASN A 144 -26.30 0.61 -2.41
CA ASN A 144 -26.12 1.74 -1.51
C ASN A 144 -24.94 2.64 -1.94
N PRO A 145 -25.12 3.47 -2.99
CA PRO A 145 -24.04 4.27 -3.57
C PRO A 145 -23.49 5.34 -2.63
N THR A 146 -24.25 5.74 -1.60
CA THR A 146 -23.85 6.76 -0.62
C THR A 146 -22.58 6.40 0.16
N GLN A 147 -22.23 5.11 0.21
CA GLN A 147 -21.07 4.63 0.95
C GLN A 147 -19.79 4.62 0.14
N SER A 148 -19.88 4.85 -1.17
CA SER A 148 -18.75 4.74 -2.10
C SER A 148 -17.60 5.66 -1.68
N GLU A 149 -17.90 6.90 -1.29
CA GLU A 149 -16.87 7.86 -0.86
C GLU A 149 -16.08 7.39 0.37
N THR A 150 -16.77 6.82 1.36
CA THR A 150 -16.13 6.31 2.58
C THR A 150 -15.25 5.10 2.26
N ILE A 151 -15.73 4.21 1.39
CA ILE A 151 -14.99 3.01 0.93
C ILE A 151 -13.73 3.44 0.18
N TYR A 152 -13.87 4.34 -0.80
CA TYR A 152 -12.75 4.88 -1.57
C TYR A 152 -11.72 5.56 -0.67
N THR A 153 -12.17 6.34 0.32
CA THR A 153 -11.28 7.00 1.28
C THR A 153 -10.44 6.00 2.07
N PHE A 154 -11.05 4.92 2.57
CA PHE A 154 -10.32 3.89 3.31
C PHE A 154 -9.38 3.08 2.41
N MET A 155 -9.81 2.75 1.19
CA MET A 155 -8.94 2.08 0.21
C MET A 155 -7.74 2.95 -0.17
N PHE A 156 -7.98 4.23 -0.45
CA PHE A 156 -6.94 5.18 -0.79
C PHE A 156 -5.92 5.33 0.34
N ARG A 157 -6.38 5.55 1.58
CA ARG A 157 -5.50 5.61 2.77
C ARG A 157 -4.67 4.35 2.89
N SER A 158 -5.30 3.19 2.77
CA SER A 158 -4.61 1.90 2.82
C SER A 158 -3.50 1.80 1.77
N SER A 159 -3.74 2.24 0.53
CA SER A 159 -2.75 2.19 -0.54
C SER A 159 -1.60 3.16 -0.29
N ILE A 160 -1.90 4.39 0.13
CA ILE A 160 -0.89 5.41 0.44
C ILE A 160 0.06 4.93 1.55
N PHE A 161 -0.46 4.35 2.63
CA PHE A 161 0.38 3.80 3.70
C PHE A 161 1.34 2.72 3.20
N ASP A 162 0.88 1.85 2.31
CA ASP A 162 1.70 0.81 1.69
C ASP A 162 2.79 1.39 0.77
N HIS A 163 2.45 2.42 -0.01
CA HIS A 163 3.40 3.10 -0.88
C HIS A 163 4.48 3.85 -0.08
N VAL A 164 4.08 4.60 0.95
CA VAL A 164 5.04 5.28 1.86
C VAL A 164 5.98 4.26 2.50
N SER A 165 5.45 3.15 3.01
CA SER A 165 6.26 2.05 3.54
C SER A 165 7.24 1.50 2.51
N THR A 166 6.81 1.33 1.25
CA THR A 166 7.69 0.86 0.16
C THR A 166 8.80 1.87 -0.12
N ILE A 167 8.47 3.16 -0.20
CA ILE A 167 9.43 4.23 -0.46
C ILE A 167 10.50 4.28 0.65
N PHE A 168 10.10 4.18 1.92
CA PHE A 168 11.03 4.10 3.04
C PHE A 168 11.95 2.87 2.93
N MET A 169 11.42 1.71 2.57
CA MET A 169 12.28 0.54 2.37
C MET A 169 13.23 0.68 1.18
N LEU A 170 12.84 1.37 0.10
CA LEU A 170 13.74 1.65 -1.02
C LEU A 170 14.92 2.53 -0.57
N VAL A 171 14.65 3.61 0.17
CA VAL A 171 15.70 4.48 0.72
C VAL A 171 16.62 3.70 1.66
N LEU A 172 16.05 2.91 2.58
CA LEU A 172 16.82 2.08 3.50
C LEU A 172 17.65 1.01 2.79
N PHE A 173 17.15 0.46 1.69
CA PHE A 173 17.88 -0.51 0.88
C PHE A 173 19.08 0.14 0.17
N ILE A 174 18.91 1.35 -0.37
CA ILE A 174 20.03 2.12 -0.94
C ILE A 174 21.06 2.46 0.13
N TYR A 175 20.62 2.93 1.31
CA TYR A 175 21.51 3.19 2.44
C TYR A 175 22.28 1.94 2.86
N LEU A 176 21.62 0.77 2.89
CA LEU A 176 22.28 -0.50 3.16
C LEU A 176 23.36 -0.83 2.13
N ILE A 177 23.10 -0.64 0.83
CA ILE A 177 24.11 -0.84 -0.23
C ILE A 177 25.29 0.11 -0.05
N GLN A 178 25.04 1.38 0.29
CA GLN A 178 26.08 2.37 0.57
C GLN A 178 26.98 1.95 1.74
N LEU A 179 26.49 1.21 2.74
CA LEU A 179 27.33 0.68 3.82
C LEU A 179 28.33 -0.40 3.36
N PHE A 180 28.08 -1.08 2.24
CA PHE A 180 28.93 -2.16 1.71
C PHE A 180 29.69 -1.76 0.45
N THR A 181 29.47 -0.55 -0.06
CA THR A 181 30.07 -0.03 -1.29
C THR A 181 30.73 1.32 -1.02
N SER A 182 31.57 1.80 -1.92
CA SER A 182 32.18 3.13 -1.81
C SER A 182 31.31 4.24 -2.40
N ILE A 183 30.02 3.97 -2.65
CA ILE A 183 29.12 4.87 -3.36
C ILE A 183 28.36 5.72 -2.33
N GLU A 184 28.66 7.01 -2.21
CA GLU A 184 28.02 7.95 -1.27
C GLU A 184 26.78 8.64 -1.85
N LEU A 185 25.76 7.86 -2.26
CA LEU A 185 24.55 8.43 -2.87
C LEU A 185 23.66 9.20 -1.89
N LEU A 186 23.55 8.72 -0.65
CA LEU A 186 22.70 9.31 0.38
C LEU A 186 23.54 10.06 1.41
N LYS A 187 22.98 11.14 1.96
CA LYS A 187 23.60 11.92 3.04
C LYS A 187 23.84 11.03 4.26
N ASP A 188 25.05 11.11 4.82
CA ASP A 188 25.50 10.28 5.93
C ASP A 188 25.68 11.04 7.27
N ASP A 189 25.28 12.31 7.32
CA ASP A 189 25.34 13.09 8.56
C ASP A 189 24.50 12.45 9.68
N ILE A 190 24.88 12.71 10.93
CA ILE A 190 24.21 12.16 12.11
C ILE A 190 22.68 12.45 12.11
N GLN A 191 22.28 13.61 11.56
CA GLN A 191 20.87 14.00 11.43
C GLN A 191 20.10 13.05 10.50
N TYR A 192 20.70 12.69 9.36
CA TYR A 192 20.09 11.76 8.39
C TYR A 192 20.07 10.33 8.91
N LYS A 193 21.06 9.92 9.71
CA LYS A 193 21.03 8.62 10.42
C LYS A 193 19.80 8.48 11.32
N TYR A 194 19.44 9.53 12.06
CA TYR A 194 18.19 9.54 12.85
C TYR A 194 16.94 9.48 11.97
N ILE A 195 16.96 10.14 10.81
CA ILE A 195 15.85 10.06 9.84
C ILE A 195 15.69 8.63 9.33
N TYR A 196 16.76 7.97 8.90
CA TYR A 196 16.72 6.57 8.43
C TYR A 196 16.24 5.63 9.53
N LEU A 197 16.68 5.82 10.77
CA LEU A 197 16.17 5.05 11.92
C LEU A 197 14.66 5.26 12.11
N SER A 198 14.17 6.49 11.98
CA SER A 198 12.73 6.77 12.08
C SER A 198 11.93 6.12 10.93
N MET A 199 12.47 6.11 9.71
CA MET A 199 11.89 5.41 8.56
C MET A 199 11.80 3.92 8.85
N LEU A 200 12.88 3.32 9.36
CA LEU A 200 12.93 1.89 9.70
C LEU A 200 11.86 1.50 10.74
N ILE A 201 11.69 2.30 11.79
CA ILE A 201 10.65 2.08 12.81
C ILE A 201 9.25 2.29 12.24
N SER A 202 9.09 3.23 11.31
CA SER A 202 7.79 3.56 10.70
C SER A 202 7.30 2.49 9.73
N VAL A 203 8.18 1.80 9.00
CA VAL A 203 7.82 0.74 8.03
C VAL A 203 6.82 -0.29 8.61
N PRO A 204 7.07 -0.95 9.77
CA PRO A 204 6.12 -1.91 10.34
C PRO A 204 4.82 -1.27 10.84
N LEU A 205 4.84 0.00 11.26
CA LEU A 205 3.64 0.74 11.69
C LEU A 205 2.72 1.04 10.50
N LEU A 206 3.31 1.55 9.41
CA LEU A 206 2.59 1.85 8.17
C LEU A 206 2.01 0.59 7.53
N GLY A 207 2.74 -0.53 7.57
CA GLY A 207 2.23 -1.82 7.09
C GLY A 207 1.02 -2.36 7.88
N ASN A 208 0.89 -2.01 9.16
CA ASN A 208 -0.32 -2.34 9.94
C ASN A 208 -1.53 -1.48 9.54
N SER A 209 -1.32 -0.25 9.07
CA SER A 209 -2.40 0.63 8.62
C SER A 209 -3.18 0.02 7.45
N LYS A 210 -2.52 -0.67 6.49
CA LYS A 210 -3.22 -1.41 5.42
C LYS A 210 -4.15 -2.48 5.99
N ARG A 211 -3.64 -3.26 6.95
CA ARG A 211 -4.40 -4.31 7.65
C ARG A 211 -5.56 -3.77 8.48
N PHE A 212 -5.55 -2.49 8.79
CA PHE A 212 -6.64 -1.83 9.50
C PHE A 212 -7.67 -1.21 8.54
N PHE A 213 -7.22 -0.43 7.56
CA PHE A 213 -8.10 0.32 6.67
C PHE A 213 -8.72 -0.53 5.56
N PHE A 214 -7.97 -1.46 4.97
CA PHE A 214 -8.49 -2.28 3.88
C PHE A 214 -9.64 -3.20 4.31
N PRO A 215 -9.55 -3.98 5.41
CA PRO A 215 -10.68 -4.79 5.84
C PRO A 215 -11.89 -3.95 6.26
N LYS A 216 -11.68 -2.74 6.80
CA LYS A 216 -12.79 -1.80 7.07
C LYS A 216 -13.50 -1.39 5.80
N ALA A 217 -12.76 -0.95 4.77
CA ALA A 217 -13.32 -0.61 3.47
C ALA A 217 -14.16 -1.76 2.89
N MET A 218 -13.63 -2.98 2.97
CA MET A 218 -14.30 -4.18 2.47
C MET A 218 -15.59 -4.54 3.22
N ARG A 219 -15.70 -4.19 4.51
CA ARG A 219 -16.83 -4.55 5.38
C ARG A 219 -17.98 -3.54 5.35
N ILE A 220 -17.72 -2.28 4.99
CA ILE A 220 -18.73 -1.21 5.00
C ILE A 220 -20.01 -1.57 4.21
N PRO A 221 -19.92 -2.12 2.99
CA PRO A 221 -21.12 -2.50 2.24
C PRO A 221 -21.97 -3.58 2.93
N PHE A 222 -21.33 -4.41 3.76
CA PHE A 222 -22.00 -5.50 4.47
C PHE A 222 -22.66 -5.02 5.77
N SER A 223 -22.19 -3.94 6.39
CA SER A 223 -22.77 -3.41 7.64
C SER A 223 -24.10 -2.69 7.47
N ASN A 224 -24.46 -2.30 6.25
CA ASN A 224 -25.61 -1.45 5.97
C ASN A 224 -26.65 -2.17 5.10
N LEU A 225 -26.86 -3.46 5.38
CA LEU A 225 -27.82 -4.33 4.70
C LEU A 225 -29.25 -3.90 4.93
#